data_AF-A0A3M0Y3E2-F1
#
_entry.id   AF-A0A3M0Y3E2-F1
#
_cell.length_a   1.000
_cell.length_b   1.000
_cell.length_c   1.000
_cell.angle_alpha   90.00
_cell.angle_beta   90.00
_cell.angle_gamma   90.00
#
_symmetry.space_group_name_H-M   'P 1'
#
loop_
_entity.id
_entity.type
_entity.pdbx_description
1 polymer ?
#
loop_
_entity_poly.entity_id
_entity_poly.type
_entity_poly.pdbx_seq_one_letter_code
_entity_poly.pdbx_strand_id
1 'polypeptide(L)'
;MNLFDYLLIAIVGLSMVLSLWRGFVREAISLIGLVAAFFAASRASGVAASTLADWIPNPTAANIAGFVLVFVAVMVVVALIGALIRKLVDMADLTATDRTLGM
;
A
#
# COMPACT_ATOMS: atom_id res chain seq x y z
N MET A 1 7.59 -33.79 26.02
CA MET A 1 6.88 -32.90 25.08
C MET A 1 5.95 -33.79 24.29
N ASN A 2 4.67 -33.77 24.64
CA ASN A 2 3.67 -34.63 24.03
C ASN A 2 3.43 -34.19 22.57
N LEU A 3 2.85 -35.09 21.76
CA LEU A 3 2.40 -34.77 20.40
C LEU A 3 1.52 -33.51 20.38
N PHE A 4 0.74 -33.31 21.45
CA PHE A 4 -0.07 -32.13 21.67
C PHE A 4 0.74 -30.82 21.76
N ASP A 5 1.90 -30.84 22.42
CA ASP A 5 2.78 -29.66 22.57
C ASP A 5 3.35 -29.25 21.20
N TYR A 6 3.76 -30.23 20.39
CA TYR A 6 4.26 -29.99 19.03
C TYR A 6 3.17 -29.46 18.09
N LEU A 7 1.95 -30.00 18.19
CA LEU A 7 0.80 -29.52 17.43
C LEU A 7 0.46 -28.06 17.77
N LEU A 8 0.48 -27.73 19.06
CA LEU A 8 0.24 -26.37 19.54
C LEU A 8 1.30 -25.40 18.99
N ILE A 9 2.58 -25.75 19.10
CA ILE A 9 3.69 -24.94 18.58
C ILE A 9 3.57 -24.73 17.06
N ALA A 10 3.20 -25.77 16.32
CA ALA A 10 3.02 -25.68 14.87
C ALA A 10 1.90 -24.72 14.50
N ILE A 11 0.73 -24.83 15.13
CA ILE A 11 -0.43 -23.96 14.86
C ILE A 11 -0.11 -22.51 15.24
N VAL A 12 0.47 -22.29 16.41
CA VAL A 12 0.83 -20.95 16.91
C VAL A 12 1.92 -20.34 16.03
N GLY A 13 2.94 -21.10 15.65
CA GLY A 13 4.00 -20.67 14.74
C GLY A 13 3.46 -20.28 13.37
N LEU A 14 2.59 -21.11 12.78
CA LEU A 14 1.96 -20.83 11.50
C LEU A 14 1.09 -19.55 11.58
N SER A 15 0.34 -19.40 12.66
CA SER A 15 -0.52 -18.22 12.91
C SER A 15 0.31 -16.95 13.05
N MET A 16 1.46 -17.02 13.75
CA MET A 16 2.40 -15.90 13.85
C MET A 16 2.96 -15.50 12.48
N VAL A 17 3.40 -16.47 11.67
CA VAL A 17 3.92 -16.20 10.33
C VAL A 17 2.87 -15.55 9.43
N LEU A 18 1.64 -16.07 9.44
CA LEU A 18 0.53 -15.52 8.65
C LEU A 18 0.15 -14.10 9.11
N SER A 19 0.11 -13.86 10.42
CA SER A 19 -0.15 -12.54 10.99
C SER A 19 0.94 -11.54 10.62
N LEU A 20 2.20 -11.95 10.71
CA LEU A 20 3.35 -11.14 10.33
C LEU A 20 3.35 -10.82 8.83
N TRP A 21 3.01 -11.80 7.98
CA TRP A 21 2.94 -11.61 6.53
C TRP A 21 1.87 -10.58 6.15
N ARG A 22 0.66 -10.66 6.72
CA ARG A 22 -0.42 -9.69 6.46
C ARG A 22 0.00 -8.27 6.86
N GLY A 23 0.65 -8.10 8.01
CA GLY A 23 1.17 -6.81 8.47
C GLY A 23 2.33 -6.28 7.62
N PHE A 24 3.27 -7.16 7.26
CA PHE A 24 4.44 -6.81 6.46
C PHE A 24 4.09 -6.38 5.04
N VAL A 25 3.15 -7.08 4.39
CA VAL A 25 2.66 -6.71 3.05
C VAL A 25 2.08 -5.29 3.05
N ARG A 26 1.34 -4.90 4.10
CA ARG A 26 0.81 -3.55 4.24
C ARG A 26 1.92 -2.50 4.29
N GLU A 27 2.95 -2.75 5.08
CA GLU A 27 4.08 -1.82 5.22
C GLU A 27 4.90 -1.74 3.92
N ALA A 28 5.13 -2.89 3.27
CA ALA A 28 5.84 -2.98 2.00
C ALA A 28 5.12 -2.22 0.88
N ILE A 29 3.79 -2.33 0.77
CA ILE A 29 3.00 -1.58 -0.22
C ILE A 29 3.13 -0.06 0.00
N SER A 30 3.11 0.38 1.26
CA SER A 30 3.30 1.79 1.61
C SER A 30 4.69 2.30 1.18
N LEU A 31 5.74 1.55 1.54
CA LEU A 31 7.13 1.88 1.18
C LEU A 31 7.37 1.88 -0.33
N ILE A 32 6.90 0.84 -1.03
CA ILE A 32 7.00 0.76 -2.50
C ILE A 32 6.22 1.90 -3.14
N GLY A 33 5.03 2.19 -2.62
CA GLY A 33 4.20 3.31 -3.06
C GLY A 33 4.92 4.66 -2.94
N LEU A 34 5.59 4.88 -1.81
CA LEU A 34 6.37 6.08 -1.56
C LEU A 34 7.52 6.23 -2.57
N VAL A 35 8.30 5.15 -2.78
CA VAL A 35 9.42 5.16 -3.73
C VAL A 35 8.93 5.36 -5.16
N ALA A 36 7.86 4.67 -5.56
CA ALA A 36 7.25 4.83 -6.88
C ALA A 36 6.71 6.25 -7.10
N ALA A 37 6.02 6.81 -6.09
CA ALA A 37 5.52 8.19 -6.12
C ALA A 37 6.65 9.20 -6.24
N PHE A 38 7.73 9.03 -5.48
CA PHE A 38 8.91 9.89 -5.57
C PHE A 38 9.54 9.85 -6.97
N PHE A 39 9.69 8.66 -7.54
CA PHE A 39 10.31 8.50 -8.86
C PHE A 39 9.43 9.05 -9.99
N ALA A 40 8.11 8.81 -9.92
CA ALA A 40 7.14 9.36 -10.85
C ALA A 40 7.07 10.88 -10.75
N ALA A 41 7.02 11.42 -9.53
CA ALA A 41 7.03 12.86 -9.28
C ALA A 41 8.32 13.51 -9.79
N SER A 42 9.48 12.88 -9.57
CA SER A 42 10.76 13.38 -10.07
C SER A 42 10.79 13.50 -11.60
N ARG A 43 10.19 12.55 -12.33
CA ARG A 43 10.14 12.57 -13.80
C ARG A 43 9.06 13.49 -14.38
N ALA A 44 7.89 13.56 -13.75
CA ALA A 44 6.75 14.29 -14.29
C ALA A 44 6.58 15.70 -13.68
N SER A 45 7.36 16.06 -12.66
CA SER A 45 7.34 17.39 -12.04
C SER A 45 7.57 18.49 -13.05
N GLY A 46 8.46 18.32 -14.02
CA GLY A 46 8.76 19.34 -15.03
C GLY A 46 7.57 19.67 -15.94
N VAL A 47 6.77 18.65 -16.31
CA VAL A 47 5.54 18.84 -17.11
C VAL A 47 4.43 19.46 -16.28
N ALA A 48 4.31 19.06 -15.01
CA ALA A 48 3.38 19.69 -14.09
C ALA A 48 3.77 21.14 -13.80
N ALA A 49 5.07 21.42 -13.67
CA ALA A 49 5.61 22.75 -13.40
C ALA A 49 5.39 23.71 -14.57
N SER A 50 5.51 23.25 -15.82
CA SER A 50 5.22 24.10 -16.98
C SER A 50 3.74 24.50 -17.03
N THR A 51 2.84 23.62 -16.62
CA THR A 51 1.40 23.92 -16.53
C THR A 51 1.10 24.89 -15.38
N LEU A 52 1.86 24.78 -14.28
CA LEU A 52 1.75 25.69 -13.14
C LEU A 52 2.46 27.03 -13.32
N ALA A 53 3.36 27.15 -14.30
CA ALA A 53 4.13 28.37 -14.56
C ALA A 53 3.24 29.55 -14.95
N ASP A 54 2.08 29.28 -15.56
CA ASP A 54 1.08 30.30 -15.89
C ASP A 54 0.47 30.95 -14.63
N TRP A 55 0.47 30.24 -13.50
CA TRP A 55 -0.17 30.65 -12.25
C TRP A 55 0.85 31.02 -11.17
N ILE A 56 2.07 30.46 -11.26
CA ILE A 56 3.17 30.67 -10.31
C ILE A 56 4.35 31.30 -11.06
N PRO A 57 4.58 32.62 -10.91
CA PRO A 57 5.66 33.32 -11.59
C PRO A 57 7.07 32.88 -11.18
N ASN A 58 7.21 32.33 -9.97
CA ASN A 58 8.50 31.87 -9.45
C ASN A 58 8.79 30.43 -9.93
N PRO A 59 9.81 30.21 -10.78
CA PRO A 59 10.09 28.91 -11.37
C PRO A 59 10.47 27.84 -10.35
N THR A 60 11.13 28.23 -9.25
CA THR A 60 11.45 27.31 -8.15
C THR A 60 10.18 26.85 -7.43
N ALA A 61 9.26 27.77 -7.16
CA ALA A 61 7.99 27.45 -6.52
C ALA A 61 7.10 26.59 -7.42
N ALA A 62 7.06 26.87 -8.73
CA ALA A 62 6.30 26.08 -9.71
C ALA A 62 6.82 24.64 -9.79
N ASN A 63 8.14 24.43 -9.77
CA ASN A 63 8.74 23.09 -9.75
C ASN A 63 8.40 22.30 -8.48
N ILE A 64 8.50 22.94 -7.31
CA ILE A 64 8.15 22.29 -6.03
C ILE A 64 6.65 21.92 -6.04
N ALA A 65 5.78 22.83 -6.46
CA ALA A 65 4.34 22.59 -6.53
C ALA A 65 4.00 21.48 -7.52
N GLY A 66 4.63 21.46 -8.70
CA GLY A 66 4.46 20.39 -9.69
C GLY A 66 4.90 19.03 -9.16
N PHE A 67 6.03 18.96 -8.45
CA PHE A 67 6.48 17.73 -7.79
C PHE A 67 5.47 17.25 -6.75
N VAL A 68 5.03 18.13 -5.84
CA VAL A 68 4.07 17.78 -4.78
C VAL A 68 2.75 17.30 -5.38
N LEU A 69 2.25 17.97 -6.42
CA LEU A 69 1.00 17.61 -7.09
C LEU A 69 1.06 16.20 -7.68
N VAL A 70 2.12 15.89 -8.43
CA VAL A 70 2.31 14.54 -9.00
C VAL A 70 2.50 13.50 -7.90
N PHE A 71 3.30 13.82 -6.88
CA PHE A 71 3.55 12.91 -5.76
C PHE A 71 2.25 12.51 -5.05
N VAL A 72 1.40 13.49 -4.72
CA VAL A 72 0.10 13.26 -4.09
C VAL A 72 -0.81 12.46 -5.01
N ALA A 73 -0.87 12.80 -6.30
CA ALA A 73 -1.68 12.06 -7.27
C ALA A 73 -1.30 10.57 -7.33
N VAL A 74 0.00 10.26 -7.38
CA VAL A 74 0.48 8.87 -7.40
C VAL A 74 0.21 8.17 -6.07
N MET A 75 0.45 8.84 -4.94
CA MET A 75 0.12 8.31 -3.61
C MET A 75 -1.36 7.94 -3.47
N VAL A 76 -2.26 8.78 -3.98
CA VAL A 76 -3.70 8.50 -3.98
C VAL A 76 -4.01 7.26 -4.82
N VAL A 77 -3.44 7.14 -6.03
CA VAL A 77 -3.63 5.95 -6.87
C VAL A 77 -3.13 4.69 -6.17
N VAL A 78 -1.94 4.72 -5.57
CA VAL A 78 -1.40 3.56 -4.82
C VAL A 78 -2.28 3.22 -3.62
N ALA A 79 -2.75 4.22 -2.88
CA ALA A 79 -3.65 4.02 -1.74
C ALA A 79 -4.98 3.37 -2.15
N LEU A 80 -5.56 3.80 -3.28
CA LEU A 80 -6.77 3.22 -3.84
C LEU A 80 -6.57 1.78 -4.28
N ILE A 81 -5.47 1.48 -4.99
CA ILE A 81 -5.12 0.10 -5.38
C ILE A 81 -4.94 -0.77 -4.13
N GLY A 82 -4.19 -0.29 -3.14
CA GLY A 82 -4.00 -0.99 -1.88
C GLY A 82 -5.32 -1.24 -1.12
N ALA A 83 -6.25 -0.28 -1.16
CA ALA A 83 -7.57 -0.43 -0.55
C ALA A 83 -8.41 -1.48 -1.30
N LEU A 84 -8.37 -1.49 -2.62
CA LEU A 84 -9.07 -2.49 -3.43
C LEU A 84 -8.54 -3.90 -3.17
N ILE A 85 -7.21 -4.08 -3.13
CA ILE A 85 -6.58 -5.37 -2.82
C ILE A 85 -7.03 -5.87 -1.45
N ARG A 86 -7.02 -5.00 -0.42
CA ARG A 86 -7.50 -5.35 0.92
C ARG A 86 -8.94 -5.83 0.89
N LYS A 87 -9.82 -5.08 0.22
CA LYS A 87 -11.23 -5.43 0.11
C LYS A 87 -11.45 -6.79 -0.57
N LEU A 88 -10.67 -7.11 -1.60
CA LEU A 88 -10.72 -8.41 -2.29
C LEU A 88 -10.25 -9.56 -1.38
N VAL A 89 -9.17 -9.34 -0.62
CA VAL A 89 -8.67 -10.32 0.36
C VAL A 89 -9.71 -10.56 1.47
N ASP A 90 -10.31 -9.49 2.00
CA ASP A 90 -11.32 -9.60 3.05
C ASP A 90 -12.57 -10.35 2.56
N MET A 91 -13.02 -10.13 1.32
CA MET A 91 -14.12 -10.90 0.71
C MET A 91 -13.78 -12.39 0.55
N ALA A 92 -12.54 -12.72 0.20
CA ALA A 92 -12.09 -14.10 0.10
C ALA A 92 -12.05 -14.81 1.47
N ASP A 93 -11.65 -14.08 2.53
CA ASP A 93 -11.59 -14.59 3.91
C ASP A 93 -12.98 -14.79 4.53
N LEU A 94 -13.94 -13.90 4.22
CA LEU A 94 -15.34 -14.06 4.61
C LEU A 94 -15.96 -15.32 4.00
N THR A 95 -15.59 -15.68 2.77
CA THR A 95 -16.07 -16.92 2.12
C THR A 95 -15.56 -18.20 2.82
N ALA A 96 -14.35 -18.15 3.39
CA ALA A 96 -13.79 -19.27 4.16
C ALA A 96 -14.42 -19.37 5.56
N THR A 97 -14.72 -18.22 6.18
CA THR A 97 -15.29 -18.14 7.53
C THR A 97 -16.79 -18.42 7.56
N ASP A 98 -17.55 -18.01 6.55
CA ASP A 98 -18.97 -18.37 6.41
C ASP A 98 -19.18 -19.88 6.24
N ARG A 99 -18.21 -20.59 5.65
CA ARG A 99 -18.24 -22.06 5.55
C ARG A 99 -17.96 -22.78 6.87
N THR A 100 -17.34 -22.14 7.85
CA THR A 100 -16.99 -22.78 9.14
C THR A 100 -17.98 -22.42 10.25
N LEU A 101 -18.69 -21.30 10.15
CA LEU A 101 -19.75 -20.89 11.09
C LEU A 101 -21.17 -21.27 10.62
N GLY A 102 -21.31 -21.67 9.36
CA GLY A 102 -22.58 -22.00 8.71
C GLY A 102 -22.72 -23.47 8.30
N MET A 103 -22.31 -24.42 9.15
CA MET A 103 -22.89 -25.77 9.32
C MET A 103 -22.60 -26.31 10.71
#